data_AF-A0A139XZH0-F1
#
_entry.id   AF-A0A139XZH0-F1
#
_cell.length_a   1.000
_cell.length_b   1.000
_cell.length_c   1.000
_cell.angle_alpha   90.00
_cell.angle_beta   90.00
_cell.angle_gamma   90.00
#
_symmetry.space_group_name_H-M   'P 1'
#
loop_
_entity.id
_entity.type
_entity.pdbx_description
1 polymer ?
#
loop_
_entity_poly.entity_id
_entity_poly.type
_entity_poly.pdbx_seq_one_letter_code
_entity_poly.pdbx_strand_id
1 'polypeptide(L)'
;GQKVDCWFSGKQLSPLYVYTLVAFLVPVAVLFFLFAAFNLVFLTRRNRPPASKRLFLIVTGTSWRDVFGQKLTAAFGQILSAFLLFWVPGATTYFIAALQCMSLASGERVQVFDTTVSCGGRSYSNATQVALPGMFLWTFGCPIFFFLAMLFHVRSLEERRWLLIFAFLNDFYRPKFFWWESLRLLFVSTLICVAVSPFPIGRPSFLTILLALYGSVFAVARPYVEETRPP
;
A
#
# COMPACT_ATOMS: atom_id res chain seq x y z
N GLY A 1 -46.95 2.31 0.95
CA GLY A 1 -45.64 1.72 0.60
C GLY A 1 -45.19 2.28 -0.73
N GLN A 2 -44.30 3.25 -0.71
CA GLN A 2 -43.69 3.80 -1.91
C GLN A 2 -42.67 2.78 -2.43
N LYS A 3 -42.94 2.18 -3.60
CA LYS A 3 -41.90 1.51 -4.38
C LYS A 3 -40.97 2.60 -4.85
N VAL A 4 -39.83 2.75 -4.17
CA VAL A 4 -38.73 3.55 -4.68
C VAL A 4 -38.25 2.83 -5.94
N ASP A 5 -38.50 3.43 -7.10
CA ASP A 5 -38.14 2.88 -8.40
C ASP A 5 -36.65 2.53 -8.39
N CYS A 6 -36.38 1.22 -8.36
CA CYS A 6 -35.05 0.66 -8.37
C CYS A 6 -34.42 0.99 -9.72
N TRP A 7 -33.51 1.97 -9.73
CA TRP A 7 -32.64 2.29 -10.88
C TRP A 7 -31.76 1.11 -11.34
N PHE A 8 -31.78 0.00 -10.62
CA PHE A 8 -31.06 -1.23 -10.97
C PHE A 8 -32.07 -2.36 -11.20
N SER A 9 -32.44 -2.55 -12.47
CA SER A 9 -32.98 -3.82 -12.96
C SER A 9 -32.06 -4.95 -12.53
N GLY A 10 -32.60 -6.12 -12.12
CA GLY A 10 -31.87 -7.25 -11.51
C GLY A 10 -30.71 -7.87 -12.30
N LYS A 11 -30.25 -7.22 -13.38
CA LYS A 11 -29.05 -7.52 -14.16
C LYS A 11 -27.89 -6.52 -13.98
N GLN A 12 -28.10 -5.36 -13.34
CA GLN A 12 -27.02 -4.38 -13.15
C GLN A 12 -26.27 -4.61 -11.84
N LEU A 13 -24.94 -4.67 -11.94
CA LEU A 13 -24.05 -4.72 -10.78
C LEU A 13 -24.20 -3.44 -9.96
N SER A 14 -24.23 -3.57 -8.63
CA SER A 14 -24.29 -2.41 -7.76
C SER A 14 -23.05 -1.53 -7.98
N PRO A 15 -23.20 -0.19 -8.00
CA PRO A 15 -22.07 0.73 -8.13
C PRO A 15 -20.97 0.43 -7.12
N LEU A 16 -21.35 0.07 -5.88
CA LEU A 16 -20.42 -0.33 -4.84
C LEU A 16 -19.57 -1.56 -5.22
N TYR A 17 -20.19 -2.60 -5.77
CA TYR A 17 -19.45 -3.79 -6.19
C TYR A 17 -18.42 -3.42 -7.27
N VAL A 18 -18.79 -2.52 -8.20
CA VAL A 18 -17.87 -2.02 -9.21
C VAL A 18 -16.72 -1.24 -8.57
N TYR A 19 -17.00 -0.33 -7.63
CA TYR A 19 -15.95 0.44 -6.96
C TYR A 19 -15.00 -0.43 -6.13
N THR A 20 -15.51 -1.41 -5.40
CA THR A 20 -14.68 -2.34 -4.61
C THR A 20 -13.82 -3.22 -5.50
N LEU A 21 -14.36 -3.69 -6.63
CA LEU A 21 -13.63 -4.48 -7.62
C LEU A 21 -12.56 -3.64 -8.34
N VAL A 22 -12.86 -2.39 -8.68
CA VAL A 22 -11.89 -1.42 -9.22
C VAL A 22 -10.80 -1.14 -8.19
N ALA A 23 -11.16 -0.90 -6.93
CA ALA A 23 -10.21 -0.66 -5.84
C ALA A 23 -9.28 -1.87 -5.60
N PHE A 24 -9.74 -3.08 -5.91
CA PHE A 24 -8.95 -4.30 -5.81
C PHE A 24 -8.06 -4.56 -7.03
N LEU A 25 -8.59 -4.42 -8.25
CA LEU A 25 -7.91 -4.84 -9.48
C LEU A 25 -6.99 -3.78 -10.09
N VAL A 26 -7.34 -2.50 -10.00
CA VAL A 26 -6.54 -1.42 -10.58
C VAL A 26 -5.10 -1.43 -10.08
N PRO A 27 -4.81 -1.64 -8.78
CA PRO A 27 -3.44 -1.75 -8.28
C PRO A 27 -2.68 -2.90 -8.88
N VAL A 28 -3.31 -4.07 -8.96
CA VAL A 28 -2.67 -5.26 -9.54
C VAL A 28 -2.29 -4.96 -10.98
N ALA A 29 -3.21 -4.40 -11.76
CA ALA A 29 -2.97 -4.05 -13.15
C ALA A 29 -1.86 -2.99 -13.27
N VAL A 30 -1.94 -1.89 -12.52
CA VAL A 30 -0.95 -0.81 -12.56
C VAL A 30 0.44 -1.32 -12.17
N LEU A 31 0.55 -2.09 -11.09
CA LEU A 31 1.81 -2.67 -10.64
C LEU A 31 2.37 -3.67 -11.65
N PHE A 32 1.52 -4.49 -12.26
CA PHE A 32 1.92 -5.41 -13.32
C PHE A 32 2.45 -4.66 -14.55
N PHE A 33 1.74 -3.64 -15.03
CA PHE A 33 2.19 -2.85 -16.18
C PHE A 33 3.45 -2.04 -15.88
N LEU A 34 3.58 -1.47 -14.68
CA LEU A 34 4.81 -0.83 -14.23
C LEU A 34 5.97 -1.82 -14.23
N PHE A 35 5.79 -3.00 -13.63
CA PHE A 35 6.81 -4.04 -13.63
C PHE A 35 7.19 -4.47 -15.05
N ALA A 36 6.21 -4.72 -15.91
CA ALA A 36 6.44 -5.11 -17.31
C ALA A 36 7.18 -4.01 -18.09
N ALA A 37 6.80 -2.74 -17.92
CA ALA A 37 7.46 -1.61 -18.58
C ALA A 37 8.92 -1.47 -18.14
N PHE A 38 9.21 -1.59 -16.85
CA PHE A 38 10.57 -1.53 -16.32
C PHE A 38 11.42 -2.70 -16.81
N ASN A 39 10.88 -3.92 -16.84
CA ASN A 39 11.57 -5.08 -17.41
C ASN A 39 11.82 -4.92 -18.92
N LEU A 40 10.84 -4.42 -19.67
CA LEU A 40 11.00 -4.15 -21.10
C LEU A 40 12.10 -3.12 -21.35
N VAL A 41 12.14 -2.04 -20.57
CA VAL A 41 13.20 -1.03 -20.63
C VAL A 41 14.56 -1.65 -20.31
N PHE A 42 14.65 -2.52 -19.29
CA PHE A 42 15.89 -3.22 -18.95
C PHE A 42 16.36 -4.18 -20.05
N LEU A 43 15.44 -4.90 -20.70
CA LEU A 43 15.74 -5.87 -21.75
C LEU A 43 16.11 -5.20 -23.09
N THR A 44 15.42 -4.12 -23.44
CA THR A 44 15.64 -3.40 -24.70
C THR A 44 16.91 -2.55 -24.68
N ARG A 45 17.37 -2.11 -23.50
CA ARG A 45 18.60 -1.34 -23.35
C ARG A 45 19.84 -2.24 -23.52
N ARG A 46 20.41 -2.21 -24.72
CA ARG A 46 21.74 -2.78 -25.00
C ARG A 46 22.82 -2.16 -24.10
N ASN A 47 23.87 -2.94 -23.82
CA ASN A 47 25.04 -2.56 -23.02
C ASN A 47 25.96 -1.57 -23.77
N ARG A 48 25.41 -0.46 -24.25
CA ARG A 48 26.14 0.60 -24.95
C ARG A 48 26.25 1.82 -24.04
N PRO A 49 27.41 2.03 -23.39
CA PRO A 49 27.61 3.18 -22.52
C PRO A 49 27.66 4.50 -23.32
N PRO A 50 27.05 5.58 -22.81
CA PRO A 50 27.22 6.92 -23.39
C PRO A 50 28.69 7.36 -23.30
N ALA A 51 29.15 8.13 -24.29
CA ALA A 51 30.55 8.52 -24.41
C ALA A 51 31.12 9.17 -23.14
N SER A 52 30.32 10.01 -22.47
CA SER A 52 30.70 10.71 -21.24
C SER A 52 30.96 9.80 -20.03
N LYS A 53 30.47 8.55 -20.04
CA LYS A 53 30.60 7.62 -18.90
C LYS A 53 31.52 6.44 -19.16
N ARG A 54 32.09 6.34 -20.37
CA ARG A 54 33.00 5.23 -20.74
C ARG A 54 34.23 5.18 -19.85
N LEU A 55 34.88 6.33 -19.63
CA LEU A 55 36.09 6.40 -18.80
C LEU A 55 35.80 5.92 -17.37
N PHE A 56 34.69 6.38 -16.79
CA PHE A 56 34.26 5.97 -15.44
C PHE A 56 33.98 4.47 -15.33
N LEU A 57 33.32 3.88 -16.33
CA LEU A 57 33.02 2.44 -16.34
C LEU A 57 34.27 1.58 -16.49
N ILE A 58 35.25 2.03 -17.30
CA ILE A 58 36.54 1.36 -17.44
C ILE A 58 37.31 1.40 -16.12
N VAL A 59 37.38 2.57 -15.49
CA VAL A 59 38.09 2.76 -14.20
C VAL A 59 37.44 1.95 -13.07
N THR A 60 36.11 1.86 -13.04
CA THR A 60 35.39 1.11 -12.00
C THR A 60 35.25 -0.37 -12.30
N GLY A 61 35.58 -0.83 -13.50
CA GLY A 61 35.38 -2.22 -13.94
C GLY A 61 33.92 -2.67 -13.95
N THR A 62 32.96 -1.75 -13.95
CA THR A 62 31.52 -2.08 -13.90
C THR A 62 30.87 -2.03 -15.28
N SER A 63 29.89 -2.91 -15.52
CA SER A 63 29.14 -2.87 -16.78
C SER A 63 28.09 -1.74 -16.75
N TRP A 64 27.86 -1.10 -17.90
CA TRP A 64 26.82 -0.07 -18.01
C TRP A 64 25.44 -0.62 -17.67
N ARG A 65 25.18 -1.88 -18.05
CA ARG A 65 23.94 -2.58 -17.74
C ARG A 65 23.68 -2.69 -16.24
N ASP A 66 24.73 -2.94 -15.44
CA ASP A 66 24.58 -3.00 -13.98
C ASP A 66 24.25 -1.62 -13.42
N VAL A 67 25.00 -0.59 -13.77
CA VAL A 67 24.75 0.79 -13.29
C VAL A 67 23.34 1.26 -13.69
N PHE A 68 22.91 0.96 -14.91
CA PHE A 68 21.56 1.27 -15.37
C PHE A 68 20.50 0.48 -14.60
N GLY A 69 20.71 -0.83 -14.41
CA GLY A 69 19.83 -1.70 -13.64
C GLY A 69 19.64 -1.21 -12.21
N GLN A 70 20.72 -0.80 -11.54
CA GLN A 70 20.66 -0.27 -10.17
C GLN A 70 19.79 1.00 -10.09
N LYS A 71 20.00 1.95 -11.01
CA LYS A 71 19.18 3.18 -11.06
C LYS A 71 17.71 2.88 -11.35
N LEU A 72 17.48 1.92 -12.24
CA LEU A 72 16.14 1.51 -12.64
C LEU A 72 15.40 0.81 -11.49
N THR A 73 16.06 -0.09 -10.75
CA THR A 73 15.51 -0.75 -9.56
C THR A 73 15.20 0.26 -8.46
N ALA A 74 16.10 1.21 -8.20
CA ALA A 74 15.85 2.28 -7.22
C ALA A 74 14.62 3.12 -7.60
N ALA A 75 14.54 3.57 -8.87
CA ALA A 75 13.39 4.33 -9.36
C ALA A 75 12.08 3.54 -9.28
N PHE A 76 12.11 2.24 -9.63
CA PHE A 76 10.95 1.36 -9.50
C PHE A 76 10.48 1.27 -8.05
N GLY A 77 11.40 1.06 -7.11
CA GLY A 77 11.10 0.99 -5.68
C GLY A 77 10.46 2.28 -5.16
N GLN A 78 10.99 3.44 -5.56
CA GLN A 78 10.44 4.74 -5.16
C GLN A 78 9.02 4.97 -5.71
N ILE A 79 8.78 4.64 -6.98
CA ILE A 79 7.44 4.74 -7.59
C ILE A 79 6.46 3.76 -6.91
N LEU A 80 6.90 2.53 -6.64
CA LEU A 80 6.11 1.52 -5.93
C LEU A 80 5.72 2.00 -4.53
N SER A 81 6.68 2.55 -3.79
CA SER A 81 6.46 3.09 -2.45
C SER A 81 5.44 4.23 -2.47
N ALA A 82 5.63 5.21 -3.36
CA ALA A 82 4.69 6.32 -3.53
C ALA A 82 3.30 5.81 -3.91
N PHE A 83 3.21 4.89 -4.88
CA PHE A 83 1.95 4.30 -5.30
C PHE A 83 1.22 3.66 -4.11
N LEU A 84 1.89 2.81 -3.33
CA LEU A 84 1.29 2.15 -2.18
C LEU A 84 0.91 3.14 -1.08
N LEU A 85 1.73 4.15 -0.82
CA LEU A 85 1.45 5.19 0.17
C LEU A 85 0.18 5.98 -0.15
N PHE A 86 -0.06 6.29 -1.43
CA PHE A 86 -1.28 7.00 -1.86
C PHE A 86 -2.48 6.07 -2.07
N TRP A 87 -2.24 4.85 -2.54
CA TRP A 87 -3.31 3.91 -2.88
C TRP A 87 -3.94 3.26 -1.65
N VAL A 88 -3.12 2.77 -0.70
CA VAL A 88 -3.60 2.02 0.46
C VAL A 88 -4.64 2.81 1.28
N PRO A 89 -4.45 4.12 1.56
CA PRO A 89 -5.48 4.96 2.17
C PRO A 89 -6.82 4.94 1.44
N GLY A 90 -6.80 5.20 0.13
CA GLY A 90 -8.02 5.25 -0.69
C GLY A 90 -8.70 3.90 -0.79
N ALA A 91 -7.94 2.82 -1.00
CA ALA A 91 -8.50 1.48 -1.06
C ALA A 91 -9.15 1.07 0.26
N THR A 92 -8.49 1.37 1.38
CA THR A 92 -8.98 1.06 2.73
C THR A 92 -10.31 1.76 3.00
N THR A 93 -10.47 3.04 2.58
CA THR A 93 -11.74 3.75 2.77
C THR A 93 -12.86 3.11 1.96
N TYR A 94 -12.62 2.71 0.71
CA TYR A 94 -13.62 2.01 -0.11
C TYR A 94 -13.98 0.63 0.44
N PHE A 95 -13.01 -0.16 0.88
CA PHE A 95 -13.28 -1.48 1.46
C PHE A 95 -14.05 -1.37 2.77
N ILE A 96 -13.70 -0.41 3.64
CA ILE A 96 -14.45 -0.21 4.88
C ILE A 96 -15.85 0.29 4.58
N ALA A 97 -16.02 1.28 3.71
CA ALA A 97 -17.33 1.80 3.32
C ALA A 97 -18.25 0.71 2.74
N ALA A 98 -17.68 -0.28 2.05
CA ALA A 98 -18.41 -1.45 1.58
C ALA A 98 -18.97 -2.34 2.69
N LEU A 99 -18.35 -2.34 3.88
CA LEU A 99 -18.74 -3.16 5.03
C LEU A 99 -19.72 -2.43 5.97
N GLN A 100 -19.87 -1.11 5.85
CA GLN A 100 -20.66 -0.32 6.80
C GLN A 100 -22.16 -0.39 6.55
N CYS A 101 -22.90 -0.61 7.62
CA CYS A 101 -24.35 -0.64 7.64
C CYS A 101 -24.90 0.32 8.70
N MET A 102 -25.94 1.05 8.34
CA MET A 102 -26.74 1.86 9.26
C MET A 102 -28.17 1.31 9.34
N SER A 103 -28.80 1.46 10.51
CA SER A 103 -30.21 1.16 10.71
C SER A 103 -31.05 2.41 10.42
N LEU A 104 -32.08 2.28 9.59
CA LEU A 104 -33.10 3.30 9.43
C LEU A 104 -34.10 3.24 10.58
N ALA A 105 -34.87 4.32 10.76
CA ALA A 105 -35.99 4.37 11.71
C ALA A 105 -37.06 3.28 11.44
N SER A 106 -37.13 2.75 10.21
CA SER A 106 -37.98 1.61 9.83
C SER A 106 -37.48 0.26 10.34
N GLY A 107 -36.30 0.19 10.97
CA GLY A 107 -35.65 -1.04 11.40
C GLY A 107 -34.83 -1.76 10.31
N GLU A 108 -34.91 -1.30 9.06
CA GLU A 108 -34.12 -1.85 7.95
C GLU A 108 -32.65 -1.44 8.07
N ARG A 109 -31.74 -2.39 7.83
CA ARG A 109 -30.30 -2.14 7.77
C ARG A 109 -29.88 -1.95 6.32
N VAL A 110 -29.46 -0.74 5.99
CA VAL A 110 -28.95 -0.39 4.66
C VAL A 110 -27.50 0.03 4.76
N GLN A 111 -26.83 0.03 3.63
CA GLN A 111 -25.45 0.44 3.57
C GLN A 111 -25.31 1.96 3.72
N VAL A 112 -24.21 2.40 4.34
CA VAL A 112 -23.93 3.84 4.55
C VAL A 112 -23.60 4.57 3.24
N PHE A 113 -22.88 3.91 2.32
CA PHE A 113 -22.46 4.50 1.05
C PHE A 113 -23.59 4.56 0.01
N ASP A 114 -24.46 3.54 0.02
CA ASP A 114 -25.59 3.42 -0.90
C ASP A 114 -26.81 2.87 -0.14
N THR A 115 -27.72 3.77 0.24
CA THR A 115 -28.90 3.42 1.04
C THR A 115 -29.91 2.56 0.27
N THR A 116 -29.73 2.37 -1.04
CA THR A 116 -30.55 1.45 -1.84
C THR A 116 -30.16 -0.01 -1.63
N VAL A 117 -28.97 -0.28 -1.08
CA VAL A 117 -28.48 -1.63 -0.83
C VAL A 117 -28.79 -2.05 0.61
N SER A 118 -29.65 -3.06 0.75
CA SER A 118 -29.88 -3.72 2.04
C SER A 118 -28.67 -4.57 2.44
N CYS A 119 -28.25 -4.47 3.71
CA CYS A 119 -27.14 -5.24 4.26
C CYS A 119 -27.42 -6.75 4.43
N GLY A 120 -28.65 -7.19 4.21
CA GLY A 120 -28.99 -8.61 4.08
C GLY A 120 -29.03 -9.11 2.62
N GLY A 121 -28.85 -8.21 1.65
CA GLY A 121 -29.02 -8.50 0.23
C GLY A 121 -27.82 -9.22 -0.39
N ARG A 122 -28.06 -9.92 -1.51
CA ARG A 122 -27.02 -10.58 -2.31
C ARG A 122 -25.94 -9.61 -2.81
N SER A 123 -26.33 -8.39 -3.15
CA SER A 123 -25.41 -7.32 -3.58
C SER A 123 -24.38 -6.98 -2.49
N TYR A 124 -24.82 -6.83 -1.24
CA TYR A 124 -23.94 -6.59 -0.09
C TYR A 124 -22.99 -7.77 0.16
N SER A 125 -23.51 -9.01 0.09
CA SER A 125 -22.69 -10.22 0.26
C SER A 125 -21.58 -10.30 -0.79
N ASN A 126 -21.88 -10.06 -2.07
CA ASN A 126 -20.88 -10.05 -3.14
C ASN A 126 -19.82 -8.96 -2.94
N ALA A 127 -20.22 -7.75 -2.56
CA ALA A 127 -19.28 -6.67 -2.30
C ALA A 127 -18.38 -6.97 -1.07
N THR A 128 -18.95 -7.57 -0.03
CA THR A 128 -18.23 -7.99 1.18
C THR A 128 -17.19 -9.08 0.87
N GLN A 129 -17.52 -10.03 0.00
CA GLN A 129 -16.58 -11.07 -0.46
C GLN A 129 -15.36 -10.51 -1.19
N VAL A 130 -15.47 -9.33 -1.83
CA VAL A 130 -14.32 -8.65 -2.47
C VAL A 130 -13.63 -7.71 -1.49
N ALA A 131 -14.41 -6.97 -0.70
CA ALA A 131 -13.89 -5.96 0.22
C ALA A 131 -13.07 -6.56 1.37
N LEU A 132 -13.47 -7.71 1.92
CA LEU A 132 -12.74 -8.36 3.01
C LEU A 132 -11.32 -8.79 2.56
N PRO A 133 -11.16 -9.61 1.50
CA PRO A 133 -9.83 -9.95 0.98
C PRO A 133 -9.05 -8.72 0.54
N GLY A 134 -9.70 -7.73 -0.07
CA GLY A 134 -9.06 -6.48 -0.47
C GLY A 134 -8.47 -5.72 0.70
N MET A 135 -9.23 -5.57 1.79
CA MET A 135 -8.75 -4.96 3.02
C MET A 135 -7.58 -5.75 3.60
N PHE A 136 -7.69 -7.07 3.72
CA PHE A 136 -6.59 -7.88 4.26
C PHE A 136 -5.34 -7.82 3.39
N LEU A 137 -5.47 -7.87 2.07
CA LEU A 137 -4.35 -7.86 1.14
C LEU A 137 -3.66 -6.50 1.08
N TRP A 138 -4.44 -5.43 0.85
CA TRP A 138 -3.89 -4.09 0.58
C TRP A 138 -3.57 -3.32 1.86
N THR A 139 -4.44 -3.38 2.86
CA THR A 139 -4.30 -2.59 4.10
C THR A 139 -3.28 -3.21 5.06
N PHE A 140 -3.28 -4.54 5.19
CA PHE A 140 -2.39 -5.23 6.13
C PHE A 140 -1.34 -6.10 5.44
N GLY A 141 -1.73 -6.79 4.37
CA GLY A 141 -0.92 -7.78 3.67
C GLY A 141 0.32 -7.17 3.04
N CYS A 142 0.20 -6.06 2.31
CA CYS A 142 1.36 -5.38 1.71
C CYS A 142 2.42 -4.96 2.75
N PRO A 143 2.08 -4.21 3.81
CA PRO A 143 3.06 -3.87 4.85
C PRO A 143 3.69 -5.08 5.54
N ILE A 144 2.89 -6.11 5.87
CA ILE A 144 3.39 -7.36 6.49
C ILE A 144 4.32 -8.10 5.52
N PHE A 145 3.95 -8.20 4.26
CA PHE A 145 4.76 -8.86 3.23
C PHE A 145 6.13 -8.19 3.10
N PHE A 146 6.19 -6.86 3.04
CA PHE A 146 7.46 -6.15 3.00
C PHE A 146 8.29 -6.35 4.27
N PHE A 147 7.65 -6.33 5.44
CA PHE A 147 8.32 -6.61 6.70
C PHE A 147 8.93 -8.01 6.70
N LEU A 148 8.17 -9.03 6.30
CA LEU A 148 8.64 -10.42 6.21
C LEU A 148 9.75 -10.59 5.18
N ALA A 149 9.63 -9.94 4.02
CA ALA A 149 10.66 -9.98 2.98
C ALA A 149 11.98 -9.37 3.48
N MET A 150 11.93 -8.24 4.18
CA MET A 150 13.12 -7.64 4.79
C MET A 150 13.66 -8.48 5.95
N LEU A 151 12.80 -9.07 6.77
CA LEU A 151 13.19 -9.94 7.88
C LEU A 151 13.93 -11.18 7.37
N PHE A 152 13.45 -11.79 6.29
CA PHE A 152 14.09 -12.95 5.68
C PHE A 152 15.46 -12.60 5.09
N HIS A 153 15.61 -11.40 4.54
CA HIS A 153 16.86 -10.91 3.96
C HIS A 153 17.71 -10.05 4.90
N VAL A 154 17.39 -10.00 6.20
CA VAL A 154 17.99 -9.03 7.15
C VAL A 154 19.52 -9.11 7.20
N ARG A 155 20.07 -10.33 7.14
CA ARG A 155 21.52 -10.57 7.16
C ARG A 155 22.22 -10.17 5.85
N SER A 156 21.47 -10.14 4.76
CA SER A 156 21.96 -9.78 3.43
C SER A 156 21.56 -8.35 3.03
N LEU A 157 20.94 -7.56 3.92
CA LEU A 157 20.58 -6.17 3.62
C LEU A 157 21.79 -5.27 3.33
N GLU A 158 22.98 -5.64 3.83
CA GLU A 158 24.24 -4.94 3.54
C GLU A 158 24.79 -5.28 2.15
N GLU A 159 24.33 -6.37 1.53
CA GLU A 159 24.70 -6.70 0.16
C GLU A 159 24.05 -5.70 -0.80
N ARG A 160 24.87 -5.17 -1.72
CA ARG A 160 24.46 -4.14 -2.70
C ARG A 160 23.18 -4.50 -3.47
N ARG A 161 22.94 -5.78 -3.73
CA ARG A 161 21.74 -6.26 -4.43
C ARG A 161 20.46 -6.02 -3.62
N TRP A 162 20.45 -6.44 -2.37
CA TRP A 162 19.28 -6.33 -1.49
C TRP A 162 19.09 -4.90 -0.99
N LEU A 163 20.18 -4.18 -0.77
CA LEU A 163 20.15 -2.76 -0.44
C LEU A 163 19.42 -1.95 -1.51
N LEU A 164 19.59 -2.27 -2.79
CA LEU A 164 18.88 -1.60 -3.89
C LEU A 164 17.41 -2.01 -4.01
N ILE A 165 17.09 -3.29 -3.79
CA ILE A 165 15.70 -3.79 -3.85
C ILE A 165 14.88 -3.16 -2.73
N PHE A 166 15.45 -3.09 -1.53
CA PHE A 166 14.80 -2.53 -0.35
C PHE A 166 15.17 -1.06 -0.10
N ALA A 167 15.84 -0.39 -1.06
CA ALA A 167 16.25 1.00 -0.92
C ALA A 167 15.04 1.88 -0.58
N PHE A 168 13.88 1.63 -1.19
CA PHE A 168 12.66 2.41 -0.90
C PHE A 168 12.12 2.24 0.54
N LEU A 169 12.49 1.15 1.23
CA LEU A 169 12.14 0.91 2.64
C LEU A 169 13.29 1.29 3.60
N ASN A 170 14.52 1.41 3.09
CA ASN A 170 15.74 1.59 3.87
C ASN A 170 16.53 2.87 3.56
N ASP A 171 16.09 3.72 2.62
CA ASP A 171 16.86 4.84 2.02
C ASP A 171 17.35 5.88 3.04
N PHE A 172 16.86 5.84 4.29
CA PHE A 172 17.22 6.77 5.36
C PHE A 172 17.57 6.10 6.69
N TYR A 173 17.69 4.77 6.75
CA TYR A 173 17.78 4.06 8.03
C TYR A 173 19.05 3.24 8.19
N ARG A 174 19.48 3.11 9.45
CA ARG A 174 20.42 2.06 9.82
C ARG A 174 19.79 0.70 9.52
N PRO A 175 20.58 -0.32 9.12
CA PRO A 175 20.06 -1.70 8.98
C PRO A 175 19.40 -2.21 10.28
N LYS A 176 19.74 -1.64 11.44
CA LYS A 176 19.07 -1.92 12.74
C LYS A 176 17.57 -1.55 12.77
N PHE A 177 17.12 -0.58 11.96
CA PHE A 177 15.75 -0.08 11.93
C PHE A 177 15.02 -0.41 10.62
N PHE A 178 15.41 -1.49 9.94
CA PHE A 178 14.79 -1.93 8.68
C PHE A 178 13.26 -2.09 8.76
N TRP A 179 12.73 -2.37 9.94
CA TRP A 179 11.30 -2.58 10.19
C TRP A 179 10.49 -1.29 10.26
N TRP A 180 11.14 -0.12 10.35
CA TRP A 180 10.48 1.14 10.64
C TRP A 180 9.46 1.55 9.57
N GLU A 181 9.84 1.44 8.28
CA GLU A 181 8.94 1.81 7.19
C GLU A 181 7.71 0.90 7.10
N SER A 182 7.88 -0.40 7.30
CA SER A 182 6.77 -1.33 7.38
C SER A 182 5.85 -1.02 8.56
N LEU A 183 6.41 -0.66 9.72
CA LEU A 183 5.62 -0.22 10.87
C LEU A 183 4.87 1.08 10.57
N ARG A 184 5.50 2.05 9.92
CA ARG A 184 4.88 3.32 9.52
C ARG A 184 3.70 3.08 8.58
N LEU A 185 3.87 2.22 7.56
CA LEU A 185 2.80 1.83 6.64
C LEU A 185 1.66 1.12 7.36
N LEU A 186 1.96 0.18 8.27
CA LEU A 186 0.95 -0.48 9.12
C LEU A 186 0.20 0.51 10.00
N PHE A 187 0.92 1.46 10.61
CA PHE A 187 0.35 2.46 11.48
C PHE A 187 -0.61 3.38 10.74
N VAL A 188 -0.20 3.93 9.58
CA VAL A 188 -1.05 4.77 8.73
C VAL A 188 -2.30 4.00 8.28
N SER A 189 -2.12 2.75 7.85
CA SER A 189 -3.23 1.88 7.44
C SER A 189 -4.22 1.61 8.58
N THR A 190 -3.70 1.37 9.78
CA THR A 190 -4.52 1.15 10.99
C THR A 190 -5.23 2.43 11.44
N LEU A 191 -4.57 3.59 11.37
CA LEU A 191 -5.17 4.90 11.64
C LEU A 191 -6.40 5.12 10.75
N ILE A 192 -6.25 4.87 9.46
CA ILE A 192 -7.33 5.04 8.48
C ILE A 192 -8.44 4.04 8.74
N CYS A 193 -8.11 2.79 9.06
CA CYS A 193 -9.09 1.80 9.48
C CYS A 193 -9.95 2.29 10.64
N VAL A 194 -9.31 2.77 11.72
CA VAL A 194 -10.01 3.26 12.91
C VAL A 194 -10.81 4.53 12.59
N ALA A 195 -10.23 5.47 11.84
CA ALA A 195 -10.87 6.74 11.49
C ALA A 195 -12.15 6.55 10.66
N VAL A 196 -12.12 5.62 9.70
CA VAL A 196 -13.25 5.36 8.81
C VAL A 196 -14.24 4.39 9.45
N SER A 197 -13.80 3.48 10.33
CA SER A 197 -14.66 2.45 10.92
C SER A 197 -15.89 3.02 11.64
N PRO A 198 -17.04 2.33 11.58
CA PRO A 198 -18.29 2.89 12.08
C PRO A 198 -18.46 2.73 13.60
N PHE A 199 -17.43 2.48 14.42
CA PHE A 199 -17.58 2.30 15.88
C PHE A 199 -17.97 3.59 16.59
N PRO A 200 -19.22 3.84 17.01
CA PRO A 200 -19.63 5.16 17.50
C PRO A 200 -19.04 5.50 18.88
N ILE A 201 -18.61 4.50 19.65
CA ILE A 201 -18.11 4.67 21.01
C ILE A 201 -16.59 4.58 21.01
N GLY A 202 -15.91 5.64 21.45
CA GLY A 202 -14.48 5.62 21.70
C GLY A 202 -13.55 5.89 20.52
N ARG A 203 -14.03 6.25 19.31
CA ARG A 203 -13.13 6.62 18.17
C ARG A 203 -12.03 7.61 18.54
N PRO A 204 -12.33 8.77 19.18
CA PRO A 204 -11.28 9.71 19.54
C PRO A 204 -10.28 9.09 20.53
N SER A 205 -10.74 8.25 21.47
CA SER A 205 -9.89 7.54 22.43
C SER A 205 -8.97 6.52 21.75
N PHE A 206 -9.48 5.75 20.78
CA PHE A 206 -8.65 4.81 20.03
C PHE A 206 -7.60 5.52 19.19
N LEU A 207 -7.97 6.61 18.50
CA LEU A 207 -7.05 7.39 17.69
C LEU A 207 -5.95 8.03 18.55
N THR A 208 -6.29 8.60 19.71
CA THR A 208 -5.30 9.18 20.61
C THR A 208 -4.38 8.13 21.20
N ILE A 209 -4.88 6.95 21.58
CA ILE A 209 -4.05 5.82 22.03
C ILE A 209 -3.10 5.38 20.92
N LEU A 210 -3.59 5.25 19.69
CA LEU A 210 -2.76 4.82 18.55
C LEU A 210 -1.65 5.85 18.27
N LEU A 211 -2.00 7.14 18.21
CA LEU A 211 -1.06 8.24 18.03
C LEU A 211 -0.04 8.33 19.16
N ALA A 212 -0.48 8.15 20.41
CA ALA A 212 0.41 8.12 21.57
C ALA A 212 1.39 6.96 21.47
N LEU A 213 0.92 5.75 21.14
CA LEU A 213 1.75 4.57 20.96
C LEU A 213 2.80 4.77 19.87
N TYR A 214 2.39 5.27 18.70
CA TYR A 214 3.32 5.58 17.62
C TYR A 214 4.32 6.68 18.00
N GLY A 215 3.86 7.73 18.68
CA GLY A 215 4.71 8.80 19.20
C GLY A 215 5.74 8.27 20.21
N SER A 216 5.34 7.38 21.11
CA SER A 216 6.24 6.72 22.06
C SER A 216 7.28 5.86 21.34
N VAL A 217 6.85 5.02 20.39
CA VAL A 217 7.75 4.17 19.59
C VAL A 217 8.71 5.03 18.77
N PHE A 218 8.24 6.13 18.17
CA PHE A 218 9.06 7.10 17.45
C PHE A 218 10.09 7.77 18.35
N ALA A 219 9.68 8.24 19.52
CA ALA A 219 10.55 8.93 20.48
C ALA A 219 11.64 8.02 21.05
N VAL A 220 11.35 6.73 21.22
CA VAL A 220 12.31 5.72 21.70
C VAL A 220 13.23 5.25 20.58
N ALA A 221 12.68 4.94 19.39
CA ALA A 221 13.46 4.39 18.29
C ALA A 221 14.34 5.45 17.60
N ARG A 222 13.90 6.72 17.55
CA ARG A 222 14.58 7.84 16.89
C ARG A 222 15.17 7.46 15.52
N PRO A 223 14.35 6.93 14.61
CA PRO A 223 14.83 6.23 13.42
C PRO A 223 15.51 7.17 12.40
N TYR A 224 15.24 8.48 12.47
CA TYR A 224 15.78 9.51 11.56
C TYR A 224 16.96 10.31 12.13
N VAL A 225 17.44 10.00 13.33
CA VAL A 225 18.58 10.75 13.87
C VAL A 225 19.86 10.29 13.17
N GLU A 226 20.33 11.14 12.26
CA GLU A 226 21.68 11.04 11.69
C GLU A 226 22.68 11.13 12.85
N GLU A 227 23.38 10.02 13.08
CA GLU A 227 24.62 10.09 13.84
C GLU A 227 25.56 10.89 12.95
N THR A 228 25.84 12.13 13.34
CA THR A 228 27.00 12.87 12.86
C THR A 228 28.18 11.93 13.00
N ARG A 229 28.58 11.24 11.93
CA ARG A 229 29.82 10.47 11.92
C ARG A 229 30.92 11.47 12.26
N PRO A 230 31.66 11.32 13.38
CA PRO A 230 32.99 11.89 13.39
C PRO A 230 33.80 11.19 12.29
N PRO A 231 34.72 11.93 11.64
CA PRO A 231 35.50 11.45 10.50
C PRO A 231 36.32 10.19 10.80
#